data_AF-A0A2A7ANX7-F1
#
_entry.id   AF-A0A2A7ANX7-F1
#
_cell.length_a   1.000
_cell.length_b   1.000
_cell.length_c   1.000
_cell.angle_alpha   90.00
_cell.angle_beta   90.00
_cell.angle_gamma   90.00
#
_symmetry.space_group_name_H-M   'P 1'
#
loop_
_entity.id
_entity.type
_entity.pdbx_description
1 polymer ?
#
loop_
_entity_poly.entity_id
_entity_poly.type
_entity_poly.pdbx_seq_one_letter_code
_entity_poly.pdbx_strand_id
1 'polypeptide(L)'
;MYPTDASVLQETRELLETYDVGSWNGFKGSNRAVLDGESFGFYVEFTDGSTISAYGTNSFPPHYREVYSALWDLTAPAQEAYELEHPVESSTL
;
A
#
# COMPACT_ATOMS: atom_id res chain seq x y z
N MET A 1 14.97 9.29 7.99
CA MET A 1 14.73 8.08 7.18
C MET A 1 14.57 6.95 8.18
N TYR A 2 13.35 6.48 8.41
CA TYR A 2 13.13 5.36 9.32
C TYR A 2 13.79 4.15 8.67
N PRO A 3 14.73 3.46 9.34
CA PRO A 3 15.23 2.22 8.82
C PRO A 3 14.04 1.26 8.76
N THR A 4 13.51 1.01 7.57
CA THR A 4 12.59 -0.10 7.38
C THR A 4 13.40 -1.34 7.76
N ASP A 5 13.00 -1.99 8.85
CA ASP A 5 13.69 -3.19 9.33
C ASP A 5 13.78 -4.20 8.18
N ALA A 6 14.91 -4.87 8.02
CA ALA A 6 15.08 -5.86 6.95
C ALA A 6 13.98 -6.94 7.02
N SER A 7 13.47 -7.19 8.22
CA SER A 7 12.33 -8.08 8.49
C SER A 7 11.05 -7.58 7.80
N VAL A 8 10.74 -6.28 7.89
CA VAL A 8 9.56 -5.68 7.25
C VAL A 8 9.63 -5.77 5.73
N LEU A 9 10.80 -5.56 5.14
CA LEU A 9 10.97 -5.70 3.69
C LEU A 9 10.81 -7.15 3.22
N GLN A 10 11.28 -8.11 4.03
CA GLN A 10 11.11 -9.53 3.74
C GLN A 10 9.64 -9.96 3.86
N GLU A 11 8.94 -9.56 4.92
CA GLU A 11 7.50 -9.82 5.10
C GLU A 11 6.67 -9.16 4.00
N THR A 12 7.03 -7.93 3.59
CA THR A 12 6.41 -7.26 2.46
C THR A 12 6.59 -8.10 1.18
N ARG A 13 7.80 -8.58 0.89
CA ARG A 13 8.04 -9.43 -0.29
C ARG A 13 7.18 -10.69 -0.26
N GLU A 14 7.19 -11.41 0.86
CA GLU A 14 6.43 -12.66 1.01
C GLU A 14 4.92 -12.43 0.84
N LEU A 15 4.40 -11.32 1.36
CA LEU A 15 3.01 -10.92 1.17
C LEU A 15 2.70 -10.69 -0.31
N LEU A 16 3.54 -9.92 -1.01
CA LEU A 16 3.36 -9.62 -2.44
C LEU A 16 3.42 -10.89 -3.31
N GLU A 17 4.30 -11.84 -2.96
CA GLU A 17 4.41 -13.13 -3.65
C GLU A 17 3.20 -14.04 -3.35
N THR A 18 2.76 -14.10 -2.09
CA THR A 18 1.63 -14.94 -1.65
C THR A 18 0.32 -14.58 -2.35
N TYR A 19 0.08 -13.28 -2.53
CA TYR A 19 -1.13 -12.77 -3.19
C TYR A 19 -0.96 -12.55 -4.70
N ASP A 20 0.18 -12.94 -5.28
CA ASP A 20 0.51 -12.72 -6.68
C ASP A 20 0.28 -11.27 -7.13
N VAL A 21 0.74 -10.31 -6.32
CA VAL A 21 0.56 -8.87 -6.57
C VAL A 21 1.27 -8.43 -7.86
N GLY A 22 2.26 -9.21 -8.33
CA GLY A 22 2.85 -9.04 -9.66
C GLY A 22 1.81 -9.05 -10.78
N SER A 23 0.73 -9.83 -10.65
CA SER A 23 -0.37 -9.87 -11.62
C SER A 23 -1.17 -8.57 -11.73
N TRP A 24 -1.06 -7.68 -10.74
CA TRP A 24 -1.73 -6.39 -10.76
C TRP A 24 -1.06 -5.41 -11.72
N ASN A 25 0.17 -5.70 -12.17
CA ASN A 25 0.92 -4.76 -13.00
C ASN A 25 0.14 -4.39 -14.28
N GLY A 26 -0.13 -3.10 -14.44
CA GLY A 26 -0.92 -2.57 -15.55
C GLY A 26 -2.44 -2.61 -15.35
N PHE A 27 -2.93 -3.09 -14.20
CA PHE A 27 -4.36 -3.06 -13.87
C PHE A 27 -4.87 -1.62 -13.88
N LYS A 28 -5.95 -1.39 -14.63
CA LYS A 28 -6.66 -0.12 -14.75
C LYS A 28 -8.17 -0.36 -14.67
N GLY A 29 -8.73 -0.22 -13.48
CA GLY A 29 -10.15 -0.46 -13.20
C GLY A 29 -10.97 0.83 -13.15
N SER A 30 -12.18 0.84 -13.71
CA SER A 30 -13.13 1.94 -13.52
C SER A 30 -14.56 1.42 -13.50
N ASN A 31 -15.25 1.60 -12.37
CA ASN A 31 -16.68 1.37 -12.25
C ASN A 31 -17.39 2.69 -11.94
N ARG A 32 -18.14 3.18 -12.93
CA ARG A 32 -18.85 4.49 -12.89
C ARG A 32 -20.25 4.42 -12.28
N ALA A 33 -20.72 3.23 -11.91
CA ALA A 33 -22.06 3.05 -11.35
C ALA A 33 -22.17 3.52 -9.88
N VAL A 34 -21.04 3.78 -9.21
CA VAL A 34 -20.97 4.23 -7.82
C VAL A 34 -20.48 5.68 -7.79
N LEU A 35 -21.28 6.58 -7.22
CA LEU A 35 -21.04 8.04 -7.20
C LEU A 35 -20.10 8.46 -6.05
N ASP A 36 -20.09 7.71 -4.95
CA ASP A 36 -19.31 7.92 -3.73
C ASP A 36 -18.31 6.77 -3.52
N GLY A 37 -17.46 6.61 -4.52
CA GLY A 37 -16.56 5.47 -4.62
C GLY A 37 -15.22 5.60 -3.92
N GLU A 38 -14.62 4.44 -3.63
CA GLU A 38 -13.22 4.35 -3.24
C GLU A 38 -12.34 4.21 -4.48
N SER A 39 -11.21 4.92 -4.50
CA SER A 39 -10.16 4.71 -5.49
C SER A 39 -8.93 4.15 -4.81
N PHE A 40 -8.16 3.36 -5.53
CA PHE A 40 -6.87 2.88 -5.08
C PHE A 40 -5.78 3.19 -6.09
N GLY A 41 -4.57 3.33 -5.56
CA GLY A 41 -3.34 3.35 -6.33
C GLY A 41 -2.31 2.47 -5.64
N PHE A 42 -1.58 1.69 -6.42
CA PHE A 42 -0.51 0.83 -5.96
C PHE A 42 0.72 1.05 -6.84
N TYR A 43 1.86 1.29 -6.20
CA TYR A 43 3.14 1.48 -6.87
C TYR A 43 4.25 0.84 -6.03
N VAL A 44 5.03 -0.02 -6.66
CA VAL A 44 6.25 -0.61 -6.10
C VAL A 44 7.35 -0.47 -7.14
N GLU A 45 8.52 -0.01 -6.68
CA GLU A 45 9.76 0.04 -7.47
C GLU A 45 10.77 -0.91 -6.83
N PHE A 46 11.32 -1.81 -7.64
CA PHE A 46 12.34 -2.75 -7.22
C PHE A 46 13.74 -2.19 -7.46
N THR A 47 14.74 -2.78 -6.81
CA THR A 47 16.15 -2.33 -6.90
C THR A 47 16.75 -2.52 -8.29
N ASP A 48 16.17 -3.39 -9.12
CA ASP A 48 16.54 -3.57 -10.53
C ASP A 48 15.88 -2.55 -11.47
N GLY A 49 15.08 -1.62 -10.93
CA GLY A 49 14.34 -0.61 -11.67
C GLY A 49 13.03 -1.10 -12.29
N SER A 50 12.66 -2.37 -12.08
CA SER A 50 11.33 -2.85 -12.47
C SER A 50 10.26 -2.26 -11.54
N THR A 51 9.04 -2.13 -12.06
CA THR A 51 7.94 -1.51 -11.32
C THR A 51 6.66 -2.32 -11.45
N ILE A 52 5.86 -2.34 -10.38
CA ILE A 52 4.45 -2.72 -10.43
C ILE A 52 3.64 -1.44 -10.26
N SER A 53 2.75 -1.17 -11.21
CA SER A 53 1.82 -0.06 -11.10
C SER A 53 0.39 -0.51 -11.38
N ALA A 54 -0.54 -0.17 -10.49
CA ALA A 54 -1.96 -0.49 -10.63
C ALA A 54 -2.81 0.64 -10.09
N TYR A 55 -3.94 0.90 -10.75
CA TYR A 55 -4.85 1.97 -10.36
C TYR A 55 -6.29 1.56 -10.62
N GLY A 56 -7.21 2.04 -9.80
CA GLY A 56 -8.62 1.88 -10.11
C GLY A 56 -9.55 2.70 -9.26
N THR A 57 -10.76 2.89 -9.79
CA THR A 57 -11.87 3.57 -9.10
C THR A 57 -13.04 2.61 -9.07
N ASN A 58 -13.50 2.25 -7.86
CA ASN A 58 -14.59 1.28 -7.64
C ASN A 58 -14.38 -0.09 -8.29
N SER A 59 -13.14 -0.40 -8.66
CA SER A 59 -12.74 -1.62 -9.35
C SER A 59 -11.34 -1.93 -8.87
N PHE A 60 -11.20 -3.09 -8.24
CA PHE A 60 -10.01 -3.48 -7.51
C PHE A 60 -9.47 -4.81 -8.06
N PRO A 61 -8.16 -5.03 -8.04
CA PRO A 61 -7.57 -6.31 -8.40
C PRO A 61 -7.92 -7.38 -7.34
N PRO A 62 -7.75 -8.67 -7.67
CA PRO A 62 -7.93 -9.75 -6.71
C PRO A 62 -7.12 -9.52 -5.43
N HIS A 63 -7.73 -9.83 -4.28
CA HIS A 63 -7.11 -9.73 -2.95
C HIS A 63 -6.64 -8.33 -2.52
N TYR A 64 -7.11 -7.27 -3.19
CA TYR A 64 -6.71 -5.89 -2.87
C TYR A 64 -6.88 -5.54 -1.39
N ARG A 65 -8.01 -5.91 -0.78
CA ARG A 65 -8.31 -5.53 0.61
C ARG A 65 -7.43 -6.27 1.60
N GLU A 66 -7.18 -7.56 1.35
CA GLU A 66 -6.31 -8.39 2.18
C GLU A 66 -4.87 -7.89 2.16
N VAL A 67 -4.35 -7.58 0.97
CA VAL A 67 -3.00 -7.01 0.80
C VAL A 67 -2.90 -5.63 1.45
N TYR A 68 -3.88 -4.75 1.23
CA TYR A 68 -3.89 -3.41 1.82
C TYR A 68 -3.90 -3.46 3.35
N SER A 69 -4.76 -4.30 3.95
CA SER A 69 -4.82 -4.46 5.41
C SER A 69 -3.50 -4.99 5.95
N ALA A 70 -2.91 -6.01 5.31
CA ALA A 70 -1.65 -6.58 5.76
C ALA A 70 -0.48 -5.58 5.65
N LEU A 71 -0.41 -4.78 4.58
CA LEU A 71 0.58 -3.71 4.45
C LEU A 71 0.37 -2.61 5.49
N TRP A 72 -0.88 -2.25 5.77
CA TRP A 72 -1.21 -1.29 6.82
C TRP A 72 -0.71 -1.76 8.18
N ASP A 73 -1.05 -2.98 8.58
CA ASP A 73 -0.64 -3.56 9.86
C ASP A 73 0.90 -3.68 9.96
N LEU A 74 1.56 -4.06 8.86
CA LEU A 74 3.01 -4.19 8.79
C LEU A 74 3.74 -2.84 8.92
N THR A 75 3.14 -1.76 8.43
CA THR A 75 3.73 -0.41 8.48
C THR A 75 3.33 0.40 9.71
N ALA A 76 2.30 -0.02 10.46
CA ALA A 76 1.79 0.68 11.63
C ALA A 76 2.89 1.04 12.66
N PRO A 77 3.83 0.15 13.04
CA PRO A 77 4.88 0.50 14.00
C PRO A 77 5.80 1.63 13.48
N ALA A 78 6.09 1.66 12.18
CA ALA A 78 6.91 2.70 11.58
C ALA A 78 6.16 4.04 11.52
N GLN A 79 4.84 4.00 11.31
CA GLN A 79 3.99 5.18 11.37
C GLN A 79 3.87 5.74 12.80
N GLU A 80 3.64 4.89 13.80
CA GLU A 80 3.59 5.30 15.21
C GLU A 80 4.91 5.94 15.66
N ALA A 81 6.04 5.32 15.30
CA ALA A 81 7.36 5.90 15.54
C ALA A 81 7.50 7.26 14.86
N TYR A 82 7.00 7.40 13.63
CA TYR A 82 7.01 8.67 12.91
C TYR A 82 6.25 9.78 13.65
N GLU A 83 5.05 9.48 14.11
CA GLU A 83 4.17 10.42 14.81
C GLU A 83 4.74 10.84 16.18
N LEU A 84 5.43 9.95 16.88
CA LEU A 84 6.13 10.29 18.13
C LEU A 84 7.30 11.24 17.91
N GLU A 85 8.05 11.07 16.83
CA GLU A 85 9.17 11.95 16.46
C GLU A 85 8.70 13.28 15.82
N HIS A 86 7.51 13.27 15.22
CA HIS A 86 6.89 14.41 14.54
C HIS A 86 5.49 14.64 15.13
N PRO A 87 5.40 15.05 16.41
CA PRO A 87 4.11 15.29 17.02
C PRO A 87 3.39 16.35 16.19
N VAL A 88 2.22 15.99 15.67
CA VAL A 88 1.33 16.97 15.07
C VAL A 88 1.08 18.04 16.13
N GLU A 89 1.48 19.28 15.88
CA GLU A 89 1.04 20.39 16.72
C GLU A 89 -0.48 20.37 16.66
N SER A 90 -1.10 19.94 17.76
CA SER A 90 -2.53 19.97 17.91
C SER A 90 -2.92 21.44 17.89
N SER A 91 -3.32 21.92 16.70
CA SER A 91 -3.87 23.25 16.53
C SER A 91 -5.14 23.26 17.37
N THR A 92 -5.01 23.79 18.58
CA THR A 92 -6.10 23.97 19.53
C THR A 92 -7.12 24.87 18.83
N LEU A 93 -8.28 24.31 18.50
CA LEU A 93 -9.51 25.05 18.24
C LEU A 93 -10.38 24.98 19.49
#